data_AF-A0A1A3QSF5-F1
#
_entry.id   AF-A0A1A3QSF5-F1
#
_cell.length_a   1.000
_cell.length_b   1.000
_cell.length_c   1.000
_cell.angle_alpha   90.00
_cell.angle_beta   90.00
_cell.angle_gamma   90.00
#
_symmetry.space_group_name_H-M   'P 1'
#
loop_
_entity.id
_entity.type
_entity.pdbx_description
1 polymer ?
#
loop_
_entity_poly.entity_id
_entity_poly.type
_entity_poly.pdbx_seq_one_letter_code
_entity_poly.pdbx_strand_id
1 'polypeptide(L)'
;MATSDGFHPDFDDSATELTRHRVHHVKASDISSDTAQSEGLRRFAALSGKSVGAEKLWMGETHALPATKSSNHHHGDSETAVYVRSGNPEFVFHDGVREVRISTAPGDYVFIPPYLPHREENPDPNSPAEVVIARSTQEAIVINLPELYPLKDVQ
;
A
#
# COMPACT_ATOMS: atom_id res chain seq x y z
N MET A 1 36.61 41.07 13.33
CA MET A 1 35.33 41.18 14.07
C MET A 1 34.24 41.35 13.02
N ALA A 2 33.71 40.25 12.52
CA ALA A 2 32.55 40.22 11.64
C ALA A 2 31.44 39.49 12.41
N THR A 3 30.28 40.12 12.45
CA THR A 3 29.13 39.81 13.30
C THR A 3 28.40 38.57 12.81
N SER A 4 28.08 37.68 13.74
CA SER A 4 27.20 36.52 13.55
C SER A 4 25.75 36.98 13.56
N ASP A 5 25.11 37.10 12.40
CA ASP A 5 23.65 37.24 12.32
C ASP A 5 23.13 36.30 11.25
N GLY A 6 22.48 35.22 11.71
CA GLY A 6 21.87 34.22 10.86
C GLY A 6 21.27 33.13 11.72
N PHE A 7 20.05 33.36 12.19
CA PHE A 7 19.17 32.31 12.71
C PHE A 7 18.90 31.33 11.55
N HIS A 8 19.81 30.39 11.35
CA HIS A 8 19.54 29.16 10.62
C HIS A 8 19.10 28.16 11.68
N PRO A 9 17.82 27.73 11.71
CA PRO A 9 17.51 26.48 12.36
C PRO A 9 18.35 25.43 11.63
N ASP A 10 19.29 24.80 12.35
CA ASP A 10 19.86 23.53 11.93
C ASP A 10 18.69 22.57 11.83
N PHE A 11 18.07 22.49 10.65
CA PHE A 11 17.35 21.29 10.29
C PHE A 11 18.43 20.23 10.30
N ASP A 12 18.37 19.35 11.29
CA ASP A 12 19.14 18.13 11.33
C ASP A 12 18.74 17.32 10.08
N ASP A 13 19.37 17.66 8.96
CA ASP A 13 19.31 16.98 7.68
C ASP A 13 20.15 15.71 7.77
N SER A 14 20.18 15.07 8.95
CA SER A 14 20.51 13.67 9.06
C SER A 14 19.35 12.87 8.47
N ALA A 15 19.23 12.96 7.14
CA ALA A 15 18.86 11.81 6.35
C ALA A 15 19.76 10.68 6.83
N THR A 16 19.25 9.88 7.76
CA THR A 16 19.96 8.75 8.36
C THR A 16 20.65 8.04 7.22
N GLU A 17 21.98 7.97 7.21
CA GLU A 17 22.69 7.23 6.17
C GLU A 17 22.11 5.81 6.15
N LEU A 18 21.31 5.54 5.11
CA LEU A 18 20.55 4.30 4.96
C LEU A 18 21.53 3.25 4.47
N THR A 19 22.27 2.70 5.43
CA THR A 19 23.36 1.79 5.10
C THR A 19 22.84 0.41 4.74
N ARG A 20 23.38 -0.17 3.66
CA ARG A 20 23.08 -1.53 3.19
C ARG A 20 23.77 -2.65 3.97
N HIS A 21 24.54 -2.32 5.00
CA HIS A 21 25.38 -3.27 5.77
C HIS A 21 24.79 -3.66 7.14
N ARG A 22 23.49 -3.42 7.36
CA ARG A 22 22.80 -3.80 8.61
C ARG A 22 21.37 -4.25 8.34
N VAL A 23 20.81 -5.03 9.27
CA VAL A 23 19.38 -5.30 9.33
C VAL A 23 18.68 -4.11 9.98
N HIS A 24 17.57 -3.66 9.41
CA HIS A 24 16.74 -2.61 9.98
C HIS A 24 15.50 -3.21 10.65
N HIS A 25 15.14 -2.67 11.82
CA HIS A 25 13.94 -3.04 12.54
C HIS A 25 13.05 -1.82 12.67
N VAL A 26 11.81 -1.93 12.19
CA VAL A 26 10.76 -0.92 12.37
C VAL A 26 9.70 -1.55 13.26
N LYS A 27 9.39 -0.93 14.40
CA LYS A 27 8.32 -1.41 15.26
C LYS A 27 6.97 -1.12 14.61
N ALA A 28 5.98 -1.97 14.87
CA ALA A 28 4.61 -1.74 14.42
C ALA A 28 4.04 -0.38 14.90
N SER A 29 4.49 0.12 16.06
CA SER A 29 4.12 1.45 16.58
C SER A 29 4.71 2.63 15.81
N ASP A 30 5.73 2.38 14.99
CA ASP A 30 6.57 3.41 14.37
C ASP A 30 6.32 3.48 12.84
N ILE A 31 5.31 2.77 12.33
CA ILE A 31 4.94 2.80 10.91
C ILE A 31 4.45 4.19 10.51
N SER A 32 4.86 4.65 9.32
CA SER A 32 4.56 6.01 8.86
C SER A 32 3.18 6.10 8.24
N SER A 33 2.38 7.10 8.64
CA SER A 33 1.13 7.46 7.98
C SER A 33 1.30 8.44 6.81
N ASP A 34 2.53 8.86 6.51
CA ASP A 34 2.86 9.74 5.37
C ASP A 34 2.79 8.97 4.05
N THR A 35 1.57 8.57 3.69
CA THR A 35 1.22 7.88 2.44
C THR A 35 -0.07 8.46 1.89
N ALA A 36 -0.31 8.25 0.60
CA ALA A 36 -1.57 8.66 -0.02
C ALA A 36 -2.76 7.94 0.63
N GLN A 37 -3.68 8.72 1.19
CA GLN A 37 -4.89 8.23 1.84
C GLN A 37 -6.09 8.38 0.92
N SER A 38 -7.09 7.53 1.09
CA SER A 38 -8.39 7.66 0.42
C SER A 38 -9.50 7.49 1.45
N GLU A 39 -10.69 7.97 1.15
CA GLU A 39 -11.83 7.78 2.03
C GLU A 39 -12.04 6.27 2.32
N GLY A 40 -12.23 5.93 3.59
CA GLY A 40 -12.41 4.54 4.03
C GLY A 40 -11.16 3.67 4.11
N LEU A 41 -10.03 4.06 3.50
CA LEU A 41 -8.79 3.28 3.51
C LEU A 41 -7.63 4.08 4.09
N ARG A 42 -7.07 3.59 5.20
CA ARG A 42 -5.85 4.13 5.80
C ARG A 42 -4.65 3.27 5.45
N ARG A 43 -3.58 3.89 4.97
CA ARG A 43 -2.36 3.22 4.53
C ARG A 43 -1.18 3.66 5.38
N PHE A 44 -0.30 2.71 5.69
CA PHE A 44 0.88 2.94 6.50
C PHE A 44 2.09 2.26 5.86
N ALA A 45 3.23 2.94 5.85
CA ALA A 45 4.49 2.38 5.37
C ALA A 45 5.34 1.87 6.55
N ALA A 46 5.75 0.60 6.48
CA ALA A 46 6.71 0.02 7.43
C ALA A 46 8.12 -0.01 6.82
N LEU A 47 8.28 -0.66 5.65
CA LEU A 47 9.55 -0.83 4.95
C LEU A 47 9.47 -0.15 3.58
N SER A 48 10.32 0.84 3.35
CA SER A 48 10.34 1.63 2.12
C SER A 48 11.74 2.19 1.86
N GLY A 49 11.94 2.79 0.69
CA GLY A 49 13.14 3.58 0.38
C GLY A 49 13.37 4.67 1.41
N LYS A 50 12.31 5.38 1.82
CA LYS A 50 12.40 6.46 2.83
C LYS A 50 12.73 5.93 4.24
N SER A 51 12.14 4.81 4.66
CA SER A 51 12.31 4.32 6.04
C SER A 51 13.58 3.50 6.24
N VAL A 52 13.91 2.62 5.30
CA VAL A 52 15.00 1.63 5.46
C VAL A 52 15.91 1.51 4.23
N GLY A 53 15.75 2.36 3.22
CA GLY A 53 16.55 2.32 1.99
C GLY A 53 16.21 1.16 1.07
N ALA A 54 14.97 0.64 1.15
CA ALA A 54 14.52 -0.42 0.25
C ALA A 54 14.41 0.09 -1.19
N GLU A 55 14.88 -0.69 -2.15
CA GLU A 55 14.82 -0.33 -3.58
C GLU A 55 13.78 -1.13 -4.35
N LYS A 56 13.70 -2.43 -4.09
CA LYS A 56 12.87 -3.36 -4.89
C LYS A 56 11.52 -3.70 -4.29
N LEU A 57 11.33 -3.39 -3.00
CA LEU A 57 10.14 -3.76 -2.27
C LEU A 57 9.72 -2.60 -1.38
N TRP A 58 8.43 -2.36 -1.34
CA TRP A 58 7.76 -1.56 -0.32
C TRP A 58 6.84 -2.49 0.46
N MET A 59 6.74 -2.31 1.77
CA MET A 59 5.84 -3.09 2.61
C MET A 59 5.17 -2.22 3.68
N GLY A 60 3.90 -2.47 3.93
CA GLY A 60 3.11 -1.68 4.84
C GLY A 60 1.76 -2.33 5.15
N GLU A 61 0.86 -1.54 5.72
CA GLU A 61 -0.48 -1.97 6.10
C GLU A 61 -1.54 -1.11 5.44
N THR A 62 -2.68 -1.72 5.09
CA THR A 62 -3.91 -0.99 4.77
C THR A 62 -5.00 -1.42 5.74
N HIS A 63 -5.66 -0.44 6.34
CA HIS A 63 -6.83 -0.64 7.20
C HIS A 63 -8.06 -0.14 6.44
N ALA A 64 -8.97 -1.05 6.13
CA ALA A 64 -10.24 -0.75 5.51
C ALA A 64 -11.32 -0.61 6.57
N LEU A 65 -11.98 0.56 6.61
CA LEU A 65 -13.10 0.81 7.50
C LEU A 65 -14.28 -0.13 7.18
N PRO A 66 -15.23 -0.30 8.12
CA PRO A 66 -16.45 -1.04 7.84
C PRO A 66 -17.21 -0.50 6.63
N ALA A 67 -17.91 -1.38 5.91
CA ALA A 67 -18.72 -1.06 4.73
C ALA A 67 -18.00 -0.19 3.67
N THR A 68 -16.69 -0.36 3.52
CA THR A 68 -15.87 0.44 2.62
C THR A 68 -15.65 -0.25 1.29
N LYS A 69 -15.60 0.55 0.22
CA LYS A 69 -15.21 0.12 -1.12
C LYS A 69 -14.25 1.15 -1.71
N SER A 70 -13.12 0.68 -2.24
CA SER A 70 -12.22 1.51 -3.01
C SER A 70 -12.80 1.85 -4.39
N SER A 71 -12.26 2.88 -5.04
CA SER A 71 -12.46 3.12 -6.46
C SER A 71 -11.88 1.97 -7.29
N ASN A 72 -12.46 1.72 -8.47
CA ASN A 72 -11.85 0.82 -9.44
C ASN A 72 -10.50 1.40 -9.87
N HIS A 73 -9.45 0.60 -9.87
CA HIS A 73 -8.11 1.07 -10.22
C HIS A 73 -7.20 -0.07 -10.67
N HIS A 74 -5.99 0.28 -11.14
CA HIS A 74 -4.88 -0.66 -11.26
C HIS A 74 -3.58 -0.05 -10.76
N HIS A 75 -2.58 -0.90 -10.50
CA HIS A 75 -1.28 -0.50 -9.98
C HIS A 75 -0.17 -0.35 -11.03
N GLY A 76 -0.53 -0.26 -12.31
CA GLY A 76 0.45 -0.09 -13.39
C GLY A 76 1.36 -1.31 -13.47
N ASP A 77 2.66 -1.11 -13.54
CA ASP A 77 3.66 -2.17 -13.58
C ASP A 77 3.96 -2.81 -12.20
N SER A 78 3.34 -2.34 -11.12
CA SER A 78 3.56 -2.90 -9.80
C SER A 78 2.89 -4.26 -9.63
N GLU A 79 3.67 -5.22 -9.13
CA GLU A 79 3.13 -6.42 -8.50
C GLU A 79 2.69 -6.08 -7.07
N THR A 80 1.55 -6.61 -6.64
CA THR A 80 1.05 -6.42 -5.26
C THR A 80 0.74 -7.77 -4.63
N ALA A 81 1.35 -8.04 -3.49
CA ALA A 81 1.06 -9.19 -2.65
C ALA A 81 0.41 -8.71 -1.35
N VAL A 82 -0.61 -9.43 -0.90
CA VAL A 82 -1.40 -9.08 0.27
C VAL A 82 -1.49 -10.28 1.19
N TYR A 83 -1.33 -10.04 2.49
CA TYR A 83 -1.63 -11.00 3.56
C TYR A 83 -2.74 -10.44 4.44
N VAL A 84 -3.79 -11.22 4.66
CA VAL A 84 -4.94 -10.80 5.47
C VAL A 84 -4.62 -11.02 6.94
N ARG A 85 -4.50 -9.91 7.69
CA ARG A 85 -4.18 -9.95 9.12
C ARG A 85 -5.44 -10.09 9.97
N SER A 86 -6.50 -9.36 9.65
CA SER A 86 -7.78 -9.38 10.37
C SER A 86 -8.95 -8.96 9.47
N GLY A 87 -10.17 -9.31 9.87
CA GLY A 87 -11.38 -9.07 9.06
C GLY A 87 -11.49 -10.03 7.87
N ASN A 88 -12.43 -9.74 6.96
CA ASN A 88 -12.72 -10.59 5.79
C ASN A 88 -12.88 -9.71 4.53
N PRO A 89 -11.81 -9.04 4.07
CA PRO A 89 -11.88 -8.19 2.89
C PRO A 89 -12.10 -9.04 1.64
N GLU A 90 -12.59 -8.38 0.59
CA GLU A 90 -12.86 -9.01 -0.69
C GLU A 90 -12.15 -8.25 -1.81
N PHE A 91 -11.61 -9.00 -2.77
CA PHE A 91 -10.91 -8.47 -3.93
C PHE A 91 -11.75 -8.73 -5.17
N VAL A 92 -12.14 -7.66 -5.86
CA VAL A 92 -13.05 -7.75 -7.00
C VAL A 92 -12.34 -7.32 -8.28
N PHE A 93 -12.41 -8.15 -9.31
CA PHE A 93 -11.88 -7.90 -10.66
C PHE A 93 -12.88 -8.44 -11.70
N HIS A 94 -12.66 -8.18 -12.98
CA HIS A 94 -13.51 -8.72 -14.06
C HIS A 94 -12.76 -9.82 -14.82
N ASP A 95 -13.34 -11.02 -14.96
CA ASP A 95 -12.68 -12.20 -15.57
C ASP A 95 -12.86 -12.33 -17.09
N GLY A 96 -13.67 -11.44 -17.68
CA GLY A 96 -14.01 -11.43 -19.11
C GLY A 96 -15.45 -11.83 -19.38
N VAL A 97 -16.11 -12.43 -18.39
CA VAL A 97 -17.53 -12.78 -18.41
C VAL A 97 -18.30 -11.95 -17.41
N ARG A 98 -17.73 -11.73 -16.21
CA ARG A 98 -18.39 -11.02 -15.10
C ARG A 98 -17.37 -10.46 -14.11
N GLU A 99 -17.86 -9.65 -13.17
CA GLU A 99 -17.12 -9.39 -11.94
C GLU A 99 -17.00 -10.68 -11.11
N VAL A 100 -15.78 -10.96 -10.68
CA VAL A 100 -15.42 -12.06 -9.78
C VAL A 100 -14.94 -11.47 -8.48
N ARG A 101 -15.37 -12.10 -7.39
CA ARG A 101 -15.07 -11.69 -6.03
C ARG A 101 -14.31 -12.82 -5.33
N ILE A 102 -13.15 -12.49 -4.81
CA ILE A 102 -12.35 -13.38 -3.98
C ILE A 102 -12.56 -12.94 -2.53
N SER A 103 -13.38 -13.68 -1.80
CA SER A 103 -13.56 -13.49 -0.36
C SER A 103 -12.41 -14.14 0.39
N THR A 104 -11.87 -13.45 1.38
CA THR A 104 -10.69 -13.89 2.14
C THR A 104 -10.94 -13.87 3.63
N ALA A 105 -10.15 -14.62 4.38
CA ALA A 105 -10.14 -14.68 5.83
C ALA A 105 -8.72 -14.44 6.38
N PRO A 106 -8.56 -14.16 7.69
CA PRO A 106 -7.24 -13.99 8.29
C PRO A 106 -6.34 -15.21 8.05
N GLY A 107 -5.12 -14.96 7.57
CA GLY A 107 -4.17 -16.01 7.17
C GLY A 107 -4.07 -16.21 5.65
N ASP A 108 -5.01 -15.68 4.87
CA ASP A 108 -4.99 -15.84 3.41
C ASP A 108 -4.01 -14.88 2.73
N TYR A 109 -3.57 -15.29 1.53
CA TYR A 109 -2.68 -14.53 0.66
C TYR A 109 -3.39 -14.20 -0.65
N VAL A 110 -3.20 -12.98 -1.14
CA VAL A 110 -3.71 -12.53 -2.43
C VAL A 110 -2.57 -11.94 -3.25
N PHE A 111 -2.54 -12.27 -4.54
CA PHE A 111 -1.64 -11.66 -5.51
C PHE A 111 -2.47 -10.91 -6.55
N ILE A 112 -2.11 -9.65 -6.79
CA ILE A 112 -2.70 -8.79 -7.80
C ILE A 112 -1.61 -8.52 -8.83
N PRO A 113 -1.75 -9.03 -10.06
CA PRO A 113 -0.76 -8.83 -11.11
C PRO A 113 -0.78 -7.38 -11.62
N PRO A 114 0.32 -6.94 -12.26
CA PRO A 114 0.39 -5.64 -12.91
C PRO A 114 -0.80 -5.39 -13.84
N TYR A 115 -1.23 -4.14 -13.88
CA TYR A 115 -2.30 -3.59 -14.74
C TYR A 115 -3.70 -4.17 -14.54
N LEU A 116 -3.91 -5.19 -13.69
CA LEU A 116 -5.23 -5.77 -13.48
C LEU A 116 -6.17 -4.74 -12.85
N PRO A 117 -7.28 -4.34 -13.53
CA PRO A 117 -8.32 -3.53 -12.91
C PRO A 117 -8.98 -4.31 -11.78
N HIS A 118 -8.95 -3.73 -10.58
CA HIS A 118 -9.55 -4.31 -9.40
C HIS A 118 -10.03 -3.24 -8.43
N ARG A 119 -10.64 -3.70 -7.35
CA ARG A 119 -10.96 -2.93 -6.15
C ARG A 119 -10.98 -3.84 -4.93
N GLU A 120 -10.63 -3.28 -3.79
CA GLU A 120 -10.83 -3.89 -2.48
C GLU A 120 -12.11 -3.38 -1.84
N GLU A 121 -12.81 -4.30 -1.18
CA GLU A 121 -14.01 -4.03 -0.40
C GLU A 121 -13.88 -4.64 1.00
N ASN A 122 -14.40 -3.96 2.00
CA ASN A 122 -14.69 -4.54 3.31
C ASN A 122 -16.22 -4.55 3.50
N PRO A 123 -16.90 -5.69 3.25
CA PRO A 123 -18.35 -5.77 3.32
C PRO A 123 -18.89 -5.80 4.75
N ASP A 124 -18.06 -6.06 5.76
CA ASP A 124 -18.50 -6.08 7.16
C ASP A 124 -18.92 -4.65 7.59
N PRO A 125 -20.17 -4.46 8.08
CA PRO A 125 -20.67 -3.13 8.45
C PRO A 125 -20.19 -2.64 9.82
N ASN A 126 -19.54 -3.49 10.61
CA ASN A 126 -19.18 -3.20 12.00
C ASN A 126 -17.68 -3.26 12.25
N SER A 127 -16.96 -4.14 11.54
CA SER A 127 -15.55 -4.45 11.82
C SER A 127 -14.64 -3.96 10.70
N PRO A 128 -13.49 -3.34 11.00
CA PRO A 128 -12.49 -3.06 9.99
C PRO A 128 -11.82 -4.36 9.50
N ALA A 129 -11.20 -4.29 8.33
CA ALA A 129 -10.28 -5.30 7.84
C ALA A 129 -8.86 -4.73 7.75
N GLU A 130 -7.87 -5.50 8.15
CA GLU A 130 -6.47 -5.11 8.09
C GLU A 130 -5.68 -6.07 7.21
N VAL A 131 -4.92 -5.51 6.28
CA VAL A 131 -4.07 -6.27 5.38
C VAL A 131 -2.65 -5.74 5.41
N VAL A 132 -1.69 -6.65 5.32
CA VAL A 132 -0.28 -6.34 5.08
C VAL A 132 -0.04 -6.41 3.58
N ILE A 133 0.53 -5.36 3.01
CA ILE A 133 0.76 -5.25 1.56
C ILE A 133 2.26 -5.16 1.30
N ALA A 134 2.74 -5.93 0.34
CA ALA A 134 4.03 -5.76 -0.30
C ALA A 134 3.85 -5.40 -1.77
N ARG A 135 4.65 -4.47 -2.28
CA ARG A 135 4.64 -4.11 -3.70
C ARG A 135 6.05 -3.95 -4.26
N SER A 136 6.22 -4.12 -5.56
CA SER A 136 7.52 -4.02 -6.24
C SER A 136 8.00 -2.58 -6.49
N THR A 137 7.12 -1.58 -6.36
CA THR A 137 7.46 -0.16 -6.55
C THR A 137 7.55 0.60 -5.22
N GLN A 138 8.49 1.56 -5.11
CA GLN A 138 8.58 2.41 -3.92
C GLN A 138 7.40 3.37 -3.83
N GLU A 139 7.11 4.05 -4.94
CA GLU A 139 5.96 4.96 -5.03
C GLU A 139 4.68 4.19 -5.36
N ALA A 140 3.57 4.65 -4.77
CA ALA A 140 2.27 4.07 -5.02
C ALA A 140 1.80 4.44 -6.43
N ILE A 141 1.57 3.43 -7.26
CA ILE A 141 0.89 3.64 -8.54
C ILE A 141 -0.59 3.30 -8.33
N VAL A 142 -1.44 4.30 -8.56
CA VAL A 142 -2.90 4.15 -8.50
C VAL A 142 -3.48 4.90 -9.69
N ILE A 143 -3.97 4.15 -10.66
CA ILE A 143 -4.64 4.71 -11.84
C ILE A 143 -6.12 4.39 -11.69
N ASN A 144 -6.91 5.42 -11.37
CA ASN A 144 -8.35 5.29 -11.18
C ASN A 144 -9.07 5.06 -12.52
N LEU A 145 -10.07 4.20 -12.48
CA LEU A 145 -10.84 3.75 -13.64
C LEU A 145 -12.34 3.98 -13.40
N PRO A 146 -13.13 4.26 -14.44
CA PRO A 146 -14.57 4.38 -14.29
C PRO A 146 -15.25 3.03 -14.00
N GLU A 147 -14.68 1.92 -14.49
CA GLU A 147 -15.24 0.57 -14.37
C GLU A 147 -14.15 -0.50 -14.35
N LEU A 148 -14.51 -1.72 -13.91
CA LEU A 148 -13.65 -2.89 -14.04
C LEU A 148 -13.83 -3.52 -15.42
N TYR A 149 -12.71 -3.83 -16.07
CA TYR A 149 -12.68 -4.52 -17.35
C TYR A 149 -11.67 -5.68 -17.28
N PRO A 150 -11.83 -6.72 -18.12
CA PRO A 150 -10.88 -7.83 -18.12
C PRO A 150 -9.51 -7.36 -18.61
N LEU A 151 -8.45 -7.71 -17.88
CA LEU A 151 -7.10 -7.59 -18.38
C LEU A 151 -6.91 -8.62 -19.50
N LYS A 152 -6.61 -8.14 -20.71
CA LYS A 152 -6.31 -9.01 -21.84
C LYS A 152 -4.87 -9.49 -21.70
N ASP A 153 -4.63 -10.77 -21.94
CA ASP A 153 -3.27 -11.28 -22.09
C ASP A 153 -2.57 -10.48 -23.20
N VAL A 154 -1.33 -10.07 -22.93
CA VAL A 154 -0.47 -9.52 -23.98
C VAL A 154 -0.18 -10.67 -24.93
N GLN A 155 -0.70 -10.57 -26.14
CA GLN A 155 -0.46 -11.54 -27.21
C GLN A 155 1.01 -11.53 -27.64
#